data_AF-A0A353R612-F1
#
_entry.id   AF-A0A353R612-F1
#
_cell.length_a   1.000
_cell.length_b   1.000
_cell.length_c   1.000
_cell.angle_alpha   90.00
_cell.angle_beta   90.00
_cell.angle_gamma   90.00
#
_symmetry.space_group_name_H-M   'P 1'
#
loop_
_entity.id
_entity.type
_entity.pdbx_description
1 polymer ?
#
loop_
_entity_poly.entity_id
_entity_poly.type
_entity_poly.pdbx_seq_one_letter_code
_entity_poly.pdbx_strand_id
1 'polypeptide(L)'
;LFVCGIERRPEGQQQEMAAAFPEHLRSVARHVAFLGGALQWKKMNFVERIILAKITGKKGDQDLVSHRNIKKFAEALNAVP
;
A
#
# COMPACT_ATOMS: atom_id res chain seq x y z
N LEU A 1 0.13 -13.36 11.17
CA LEU A 1 0.71 -12.63 10.01
C LEU A 1 -0.38 -11.79 9.36
N PHE A 2 -0.05 -10.58 8.93
CA PHE A 2 -0.88 -9.79 8.01
C PHE A 2 0.00 -9.29 6.85
N VAL A 3 -0.60 -8.99 5.71
CA VAL A 3 0.05 -8.33 4.58
C VAL A 3 -0.77 -7.12 4.16
N CYS A 4 -0.09 -6.08 3.66
CA CYS A 4 -0.77 -4.86 3.25
C CYS A 4 -0.23 -4.30 1.93
N GLY A 5 -1.07 -3.52 1.26
CA GLY A 5 -0.78 -2.91 -0.03
C GLY A 5 -1.29 -1.47 -0.14
N ILE A 6 -0.91 -0.79 -1.23
CA ILE A 6 -1.26 0.61 -1.49
C ILE A 6 -2.19 0.76 -2.71
N GLU A 7 -2.38 -0.29 -3.52
CA GLU A 7 -3.27 -0.25 -4.68
C GLU A 7 -4.73 -0.06 -4.27
N ARG A 8 -5.36 0.97 -4.83
CA ARG A 8 -6.74 1.36 -4.51
C ARG A 8 -7.76 0.70 -5.44
N ARG A 9 -7.31 0.32 -6.63
CA ARG A 9 -8.16 -0.27 -7.67
C ARG A 9 -8.23 -1.78 -7.48
N PRO A 10 -9.42 -2.37 -7.27
CA PRO A 10 -9.56 -3.81 -7.05
C PRO A 10 -8.85 -4.66 -8.11
N GLU A 11 -8.85 -4.22 -9.37
CA GLU A 11 -8.20 -4.91 -10.48
C GLU A 11 -6.67 -5.06 -10.33
N GLY A 12 -6.00 -4.13 -9.64
CA GLY A 12 -4.54 -4.16 -9.46
C GLY A 12 -4.10 -4.78 -8.12
N GLN A 13 -5.02 -4.95 -7.17
CA GLN A 13 -4.72 -5.42 -5.82
C GLN A 13 -4.11 -6.82 -5.79
N GLN A 14 -4.66 -7.75 -6.57
CA GLN A 14 -4.14 -9.11 -6.64
C GLN A 14 -2.73 -9.16 -7.24
N GLN A 15 -2.47 -8.33 -8.26
CA GLN A 15 -1.16 -8.24 -8.89
C GLN A 15 -0.12 -7.65 -7.93
N GLU A 16 -0.47 -6.58 -7.20
CA GLU A 16 0.39 -6.00 -6.17
C GLU A 16 0.78 -7.05 -5.11
N MET A 17 -0.20 -7.81 -4.61
CA MET A 17 0.07 -8.83 -3.59
C MET A 17 0.95 -9.96 -4.12
N ALA A 18 0.68 -10.47 -5.32
CA ALA A 18 1.47 -11.53 -5.92
C ALA A 18 2.92 -11.12 -6.21
N ALA A 19 3.15 -9.85 -6.59
CA ALA A 19 4.47 -9.30 -6.84
C ALA A 19 5.25 -8.97 -5.56
N ALA A 20 4.56 -8.48 -4.52
CA ALA A 20 5.19 -8.04 -3.29
C ALA A 20 5.45 -9.17 -2.29
N PHE A 21 4.61 -10.21 -2.27
CA PHE A 21 4.67 -11.27 -1.27
C PHE A 21 4.67 -12.67 -1.89
N PRO A 22 5.59 -13.56 -1.48
CA PRO A 22 5.58 -14.95 -1.90
C PRO A 22 4.31 -15.67 -1.42
N GLU A 23 3.92 -16.72 -2.15
CA GLU A 23 2.66 -17.45 -1.91
C GLU A 23 2.54 -18.02 -0.49
N HIS A 24 3.63 -18.56 0.06
CA HIS A 24 3.62 -19.13 1.41
C HIS A 24 3.33 -18.09 2.51
N LEU A 25 3.61 -16.80 2.28
CA LEU A 25 3.22 -15.72 3.19
C LEU A 25 1.78 -15.28 2.96
N ARG A 26 1.35 -15.21 1.69
CA ARG A 26 -0.03 -14.82 1.34
C ARG A 26 -1.07 -15.83 1.84
N SER A 27 -0.76 -17.13 1.74
CA SER A 27 -1.66 -18.22 2.14
C SER A 27 -1.87 -18.32 3.65
N VAL A 28 -0.90 -17.88 4.46
CA VAL A 28 -0.98 -17.90 5.94
C VAL A 28 -1.29 -16.51 6.53
N ALA A 29 -1.48 -15.49 5.68
CA ALA A 29 -1.85 -14.16 6.12
C ALA A 29 -3.31 -14.18 6.63
N ARG A 30 -3.48 -13.84 7.91
CA ARG A 30 -4.80 -13.77 8.55
C ARG A 30 -5.63 -12.60 8.03
N HIS A 31 -4.95 -11.53 7.63
CA HIS A 31 -5.57 -10.34 7.04
C HIS A 31 -4.71 -9.83 5.88
N VAL A 32 -5.38 -9.50 4.79
CA VAL A 32 -4.85 -8.77 3.63
C VAL A 32 -5.59 -7.43 3.58
N ALA A 33 -4.86 -6.31 3.64
CA ALA A 33 -5.50 -4.99 3.70
C ALA A 33 -4.81 -3.96 2.80
N PHE A 34 -5.60 -3.19 2.06
CA PHE A 34 -5.10 -2.10 1.23
C PHE A 34 -5.29 -0.77 1.96
N LEU A 35 -4.22 -0.32 2.59
CA LEU A 35 -4.23 0.80 3.52
C LEU A 35 -3.89 2.13 2.83
N GLY A 36 -3.49 2.08 1.55
CA GLY A 36 -3.00 3.24 0.83
C GLY A 36 -1.62 3.67 1.33
N GLY A 37 -1.22 4.89 0.98
CA GLY A 37 0.10 5.40 1.37
C GLY A 37 0.28 6.87 1.00
N ALA A 38 1.39 7.45 1.45
CA ALA A 38 1.72 8.84 1.16
C ALA A 38 3.02 8.94 0.36
N LEU A 39 3.05 9.87 -0.60
CA LEU A 39 4.24 10.27 -1.33
C LEU A 39 4.71 11.63 -0.79
N GLN A 40 5.91 11.66 -0.20
CA GLN A 40 6.50 12.88 0.36
C GLN A 40 7.56 13.45 -0.61
N TRP A 41 7.09 13.97 -1.73
CA TRP A 41 7.92 14.57 -2.78
C TRP A 41 8.85 15.67 -2.27
N LYS A 42 8.36 16.48 -1.32
CA LYS A 42 9.15 17.56 -0.72
C LYS A 42 10.39 17.06 0.02
N LYS A 43 10.37 15.82 0.50
CA LYS A 43 11.52 15.19 1.19
C LYS A 43 12.53 14.55 0.24
N MET A 44 12.19 14.44 -1.05
CA MET A 44 13.08 13.90 -2.07
C MET A 44 13.99 14.98 -2.66
N ASN A 45 15.20 14.59 -3.08
CA ASN A 45 16.13 15.45 -3.81
C ASN A 45 15.74 15.58 -5.30
N PHE A 46 16.42 16.46 -6.04
CA PHE A 46 16.09 16.73 -7.45
C PHE A 46 16.17 15.49 -8.35
N VAL A 47 17.15 14.61 -8.14
CA VAL A 47 17.35 13.40 -8.94
C VAL A 47 16.23 12.38 -8.67
N GLU A 48 15.92 12.13 -7.40
CA GLU A 48 14.81 11.25 -6.99
C GLU A 48 13.47 11.71 -7.56
N ARG A 49 13.21 13.02 -7.52
CA ARG A 49 12.01 13.63 -8.10
C ARG A 49 11.93 13.40 -9.60
N ILE A 50 13.04 13.53 -10.34
CA ILE A 50 13.08 13.25 -11.78
C ILE A 50 12.78 11.77 -12.06
N ILE A 51 13.45 10.86 -11.35
CA ILE A 51 13.26 9.42 -11.52
C ILE A 51 11.79 9.05 -11.28
N LEU A 52 11.22 9.52 -10.16
CA LEU A 52 9.85 9.22 -9.80
C LEU A 52 8.84 9.81 -10.80
N ALA A 53 9.04 11.05 -11.24
CA ALA A 53 8.21 11.66 -12.28
C ALA A 53 8.24 10.85 -13.58
N LYS A 54 9.41 10.33 -13.96
CA LYS A 54 9.58 9.58 -15.20
C LYS A 54 8.92 8.21 -15.15
N ILE A 55 8.99 7.50 -14.02
CA ILE A 55 8.43 6.15 -13.88
C ILE A 55 6.91 6.20 -13.65
N THR A 56 6.45 7.14 -12.82
CA THR A 56 5.07 7.12 -12.30
C THR A 56 4.18 8.22 -12.88
N GLY A 57 4.76 9.23 -13.54
CA GLY A 57 4.05 10.43 -13.98
C GLY A 57 3.57 11.35 -12.83
N LYS A 58 3.76 10.93 -11.57
CA LYS A 58 3.31 11.67 -10.39
C LYS A 58 4.25 12.83 -10.09
N LYS A 59 3.69 13.93 -9.59
CA LYS A 59 4.42 15.10 -9.09
C LYS A 59 3.75 15.59 -7.81
N GLY A 60 4.54 16.20 -6.94
CA GLY A 60 4.07 16.77 -5.68
C GLY A 60 3.76 15.73 -4.61
N ASP A 61 3.50 16.23 -3.40
CA ASP A 61 3.10 15.37 -2.29
C ASP A 61 1.71 14.78 -2.58
N GLN A 62 1.51 13.53 -2.17
CA GLN A 62 0.20 12.87 -2.25
C GLN A 62 -0.08 12.20 -0.91
N ASP A 63 -1.27 12.39 -0.40
CA ASP A 63 -1.78 11.61 0.73
C ASP A 63 -2.93 10.75 0.24
N LEU A 64 -2.67 9.45 0.10
CA LEU A 64 -3.63 8.45 -0.33
C LEU A 64 -3.87 7.43 0.79
N VAL A 65 -3.54 7.77 2.04
CA VAL A 65 -3.77 6.90 3.19
C VAL A 65 -5.28 6.73 3.40
N SER A 66 -5.73 5.48 3.45
CA SER A 66 -7.13 5.15 3.66
C SER A 66 -7.40 4.93 5.15
N HIS A 67 -7.69 6.02 5.87
CA HIS A 67 -8.09 5.96 7.28
C HIS A 67 -9.27 5.01 7.53
N ARG A 68 -10.21 4.94 6.58
CA ARG A 68 -11.34 4.00 6.62
C ARG A 68 -10.86 2.54 6.63
N ASN A 69 -9.93 2.19 5.74
CA ASN A 69 -9.44 0.80 5.67
C ASN A 69 -8.55 0.47 6.85
N ILE A 70 -7.76 1.43 7.34
CA ILE A 70 -6.97 1.29 8.57
C ILE A 70 -7.88 0.99 9.77
N LYS A 71 -8.97 1.75 9.94
CA LYS A 71 -9.93 1.51 11.02
C LYS A 71 -10.53 0.10 10.95
N LYS A 72 -11.02 -0.30 9.77
CA LYS A 72 -11.55 -1.66 9.55
C LYS A 72 -10.51 -2.75 9.82
N PHE A 73 -9.28 -2.53 9.40
CA PHE A 73 -8.17 -3.45 9.63
C PHE A 73 -7.86 -3.59 11.13
N ALA A 74 -7.78 -2.47 11.87
CA ALA A 74 -7.56 -2.48 13.31
C ALA A 74 -8.70 -3.18 14.07
N GLU A 75 -9.95 -2.92 13.69
CA GLU A 75 -11.12 -3.63 14.24
C GLU A 75 -11.03 -5.14 13.97
N ALA A 76 -10.67 -5.54 12.75
CA ALA A 76 -10.52 -6.94 12.39
C ALA A 76 -9.39 -7.64 13.16
N LEU A 77 -8.27 -6.95 13.40
CA LEU A 77 -7.16 -7.48 14.21
C LEU A 77 -7.54 -7.65 15.67
N ASN A 78 -8.35 -6.75 16.23
CA ASN A 78 -8.76 -6.79 17.63
C ASN A 78 -9.95 -7.72 17.90
N ALA A 79 -10.72 -8.07 16.86
CA ALA A 79 -11.80 -9.05 16.93
C ALA A 79 -11.31 -10.51 16.95
N VAL A 80 -10.00 -10.70 16.91
CA VAL A 80 -9.33 -11.98 17.05
C VAL A 80 -9.21 -12.33 18.55
N PRO A 81 -9.83 -13.42 19.04
CA PRO A 81 -9.51 -13.96 20.36
C PRO A 81 -8.07 -14.51 20.40
#